data_AF-A0A6I3MPP8-F1
#
_entry.id   AF-A0A6I3MPP8-F1
#
_cell.length_a   1.000
_cell.length_b   1.000
_cell.length_c   1.000
_cell.angle_alpha   90.00
_cell.angle_beta   90.00
_cell.angle_gamma   90.00
#
_symmetry.space_group_name_H-M   'P 1'
#
loop_
_entity.id
_entity.type
_entity.pdbx_description
1 polymer ?
#
loop_
_entity_poly.entity_id
_entity_poly.type
_entity_poly.pdbx_seq_one_letter_code
_entity_poly.pdbx_strand_id
1 'polypeptide(L)'
;MNKKLAIALILCTIVFIILRQKVYKPYIWKKAINSQEHKLQLGSFIFSKQRGSNGSQSFETKYFVFKVIEINGDYVRLSVIRQLSKKETMVEGDFSTTSDHYETLKENIKEQLITPIQSEDLYKGEGPNFTLNDYLLEKYSDLKKSRYYYEDVSTEQKNKPLSAQTLDLNTYFSMIYSKKEIIENGELTPWTMTNSLTNKPQIAYNLSQNIDLILN
;
A
#
# COMPACT_ATOMS: atom_id res chain seq x y z
N MET A 1 -13.46 17.19 43.64
CA MET A 1 -14.14 16.60 42.46
C MET A 1 -14.82 15.29 42.88
N ASN A 2 -16.13 15.14 42.67
CA ASN A 2 -16.86 13.94 43.11
C ASN A 2 -16.39 12.70 42.32
N LYS A 3 -15.94 11.65 43.01
CA LYS A 3 -15.44 10.41 42.39
C LYS A 3 -16.44 9.78 41.40
N LYS A 4 -17.74 9.85 41.71
CA LYS A 4 -18.82 9.39 40.82
C LYS A 4 -18.90 10.19 39.51
N LEU A 5 -18.68 11.50 39.58
CA LEU A 5 -18.69 12.39 38.42
C LEU A 5 -17.48 12.11 37.51
N ALA A 6 -16.30 11.88 38.10
CA ALA A 6 -15.09 11.53 37.36
C ALA A 6 -15.21 10.17 36.64
N ILE A 7 -15.77 9.15 37.30
CA ILE A 7 -16.02 7.84 36.69
C ILE A 7 -17.02 7.94 35.54
N ALA A 8 -18.11 8.70 35.71
CA ALA A 8 -19.09 8.93 34.66
C ALA A 8 -18.46 9.63 33.43
N LEU A 9 -17.58 10.60 33.66
CA LEU A 9 -16.89 11.32 32.59
C LEU A 9 -15.93 10.41 31.80
N ILE A 10 -15.18 9.54 32.49
CA ILE A 10 -14.29 8.54 31.87
C ILE A 10 -15.11 7.56 31.04
N LEU A 11 -16.21 7.03 31.58
CA LEU A 11 -17.11 6.13 30.85
C LEU A 11 -17.68 6.80 29.59
N CYS A 12 -18.21 8.01 29.69
CA CYS A 12 -18.69 8.77 28.53
C CYS A 12 -17.60 8.94 27.46
N THR A 13 -16.36 9.23 27.88
CA THR A 13 -15.22 9.39 26.96
C THR A 13 -14.91 8.08 26.24
N ILE A 14 -14.88 6.95 26.96
CA ILE A 14 -14.65 5.62 26.38
C ILE A 14 -15.76 5.28 25.37
N VAL A 15 -17.03 5.48 25.73
CA VAL A 15 -18.16 5.22 24.82
C VAL A 15 -18.04 6.07 23.55
N PHE A 16 -17.71 7.36 23.68
CA PHE A 16 -17.54 8.24 22.53
C PHE A 16 -16.39 7.80 21.61
N ILE A 17 -15.26 7.38 22.19
CA ILE A 17 -14.12 6.83 21.44
C ILE A 17 -14.53 5.57 20.68
N ILE A 18 -15.24 4.64 21.34
CA ILE A 18 -15.71 3.40 20.72
C ILE A 18 -16.67 3.71 19.57
N LEU A 19 -17.67 4.58 19.77
CA LEU A 19 -18.61 4.98 18.73
C LEU A 19 -17.89 5.60 17.52
N ARG A 20 -16.94 6.49 17.77
CA ARG A 20 -16.16 7.13 16.70
C ARG A 20 -15.34 6.11 15.91
N GLN A 21 -14.65 5.19 16.60
CA GLN A 21 -13.74 4.23 15.98
C GLN A 21 -14.44 3.03 15.34
N LYS A 22 -15.46 2.47 15.99
CA LYS A 22 -16.12 1.23 15.56
C LYS A 22 -17.39 1.44 14.72
N VAL A 23 -17.99 2.63 14.76
CA VAL A 23 -19.25 2.91 14.04
C VAL A 23 -19.05 3.99 13.00
N TYR A 24 -18.67 5.20 13.42
CA TYR A 24 -18.63 6.36 12.53
C TYR A 24 -17.59 6.23 11.41
N LYS A 25 -16.33 5.93 11.75
CA LYS A 25 -15.26 5.77 10.76
C LYS A 25 -15.57 4.67 9.72
N PRO A 26 -15.92 3.43 10.12
CA PRO A 26 -16.29 2.39 9.15
C PRO A 26 -17.50 2.75 8.30
N TYR A 27 -18.50 3.45 8.85
CA TYR A 27 -19.68 3.87 8.10
C TYR A 27 -19.34 4.87 6.99
N ILE A 28 -18.57 5.91 7.30
CA ILE A 28 -18.15 6.92 6.31
C ILE A 28 -17.25 6.27 5.25
N TRP A 29 -16.36 5.37 5.66
CA TRP A 29 -15.52 4.59 4.75
C TRP A 29 -16.37 3.75 3.78
N LYS A 30 -17.32 2.96 4.31
CA LYS A 30 -18.25 2.16 3.50
C LYS A 30 -19.07 3.03 2.54
N LYS A 31 -19.44 4.24 2.95
CA LYS A 31 -20.12 5.18 2.05
C LYS A 31 -19.19 5.64 0.93
N ALA A 32 -17.94 6.00 1.24
CA ALA A 32 -16.95 6.44 0.27
C ALA A 32 -16.60 5.33 -0.73
N ILE A 33 -16.26 4.12 -0.27
CA ILE A 33 -15.84 2.99 -1.13
C ILE A 33 -16.94 2.51 -2.08
N ASN A 34 -18.21 2.81 -1.80
CA ASN A 34 -19.32 2.48 -2.70
C ASN A 34 -19.55 3.53 -3.80
N SER A 35 -18.88 4.69 -3.71
CA SER A 35 -18.88 5.67 -4.80
C SER A 35 -17.97 5.20 -5.94
N GLN A 36 -18.33 5.55 -7.18
CA GLN A 36 -17.57 5.13 -8.36
C GLN A 36 -16.13 5.68 -8.37
N GLU A 37 -15.87 6.80 -7.70
CA GLU A 37 -14.56 7.44 -7.64
C GLU A 37 -13.58 6.72 -6.70
N HIS A 38 -14.09 6.13 -5.62
CA HIS A 38 -13.26 5.51 -4.57
C HIS A 38 -13.40 4.00 -4.50
N LYS A 39 -14.27 3.40 -5.32
CA LYS A 39 -14.48 1.95 -5.33
C LYS A 39 -13.20 1.21 -5.70
N LEU A 40 -12.81 0.25 -4.86
CA LEU A 40 -11.68 -0.63 -5.16
C LEU A 40 -11.89 -1.37 -6.49
N GLN A 41 -11.00 -1.14 -7.44
CA GLN A 41 -10.94 -1.82 -8.73
C GLN A 41 -9.50 -2.06 -9.17
N LEU A 42 -9.32 -2.86 -10.23
CA LEU A 42 -8.01 -3.04 -10.85
C LEU A 42 -7.53 -1.68 -11.38
N GLY A 43 -6.27 -1.33 -11.10
CA GLY A 43 -5.69 -0.06 -11.48
C GLY A 43 -5.98 1.10 -10.52
N SER A 44 -6.80 0.93 -9.48
CA SER A 44 -6.98 1.97 -8.46
C SER A 44 -5.65 2.34 -7.80
N PHE A 45 -5.56 3.57 -7.33
CA PHE A 45 -4.49 4.04 -6.45
C PHE A 45 -4.98 4.01 -5.00
N ILE A 46 -4.20 3.42 -4.09
CA ILE A 46 -4.50 3.37 -2.66
C ILE A 46 -3.45 4.21 -1.93
N PHE A 47 -3.93 5.18 -1.16
CA PHE A 47 -3.12 6.06 -0.33
C PHE A 47 -3.22 5.58 1.12
N SER A 48 -2.10 5.26 1.75
CA SER A 48 -2.07 4.79 3.15
C SER A 48 -1.11 5.60 4.02
N LYS A 49 -1.36 5.55 5.33
CA LYS A 49 -0.52 6.17 6.35
C LYS A 49 -0.19 5.14 7.42
N GLN A 50 1.09 5.02 7.74
CA GLN A 50 1.56 4.16 8.82
C GLN A 50 2.29 5.00 9.86
N ARG A 51 1.79 5.01 11.09
CA ARG A 51 2.48 5.65 12.22
C ARG A 51 3.33 4.61 12.94
N GLY A 52 4.62 4.87 13.06
CA GLY A 52 5.58 3.98 13.72
C GLY A 52 6.54 4.74 14.62
N SER A 53 7.21 4.02 15.52
CA SER A 53 8.39 4.56 16.21
C SER A 53 9.55 4.62 15.23
N ASN A 54 10.33 5.69 15.26
CA ASN A 54 11.54 5.84 14.46
C ASN A 54 12.81 5.34 15.20
N GLY A 55 12.66 4.48 16.21
CA GLY A 55 13.76 4.02 17.06
C GLY A 55 14.15 4.99 18.18
N SER A 56 13.46 6.13 18.30
CA SER A 56 13.54 7.07 19.43
C SER A 56 12.17 7.19 20.14
N GLN A 57 12.07 8.07 21.15
CA GLN A 57 10.78 8.41 21.78
C GLN A 57 9.82 9.20 20.86
N SER A 58 10.22 9.50 19.61
CA SER A 58 9.37 10.17 18.65
C SER A 58 8.66 9.19 17.71
N PHE A 59 7.47 9.60 17.26
CA PHE A 59 6.67 8.86 16.29
C PHE A 59 6.79 9.55 14.93
N GLU A 60 6.96 8.75 13.89
CA GLU A 60 6.96 9.22 12.52
C GLU A 60 5.76 8.64 11.78
N THR A 61 5.21 9.43 10.86
CA THR A 61 4.15 8.97 9.95
C THR A 61 4.77 8.76 8.59
N LYS A 62 4.73 7.52 8.12
CA LYS A 62 5.15 7.11 6.78
C LYS A 62 3.95 7.13 5.84
N TYR A 63 4.16 7.66 4.65
CA TYR A 63 3.12 7.82 3.64
C TYR A 63 3.43 6.93 2.44
N PHE A 64 2.44 6.15 2.01
CA PHE A 64 2.60 5.23 0.89
C PHE A 64 1.48 5.40 -0.14
N VAL A 65 1.84 5.23 -1.41
CA VAL A 65 0.91 5.22 -2.53
C VAL A 65 1.09 3.91 -3.27
N PHE A 66 0.01 3.18 -3.48
CA PHE A 66 0.02 1.88 -4.13
C PHE A 66 -0.84 1.89 -5.39
N LYS A 67 -0.46 1.10 -6.39
CA LYS A 67 -1.30 0.70 -7.53
C LYS A 67 -1.88 -0.68 -7.25
N VAL A 68 -3.19 -0.86 -7.50
CA VAL A 68 -3.81 -2.18 -7.52
C VAL A 68 -3.47 -2.86 -8.84
N ILE A 69 -2.64 -3.90 -8.81
CA ILE A 69 -2.15 -4.58 -10.01
C ILE A 69 -2.81 -5.94 -10.26
N GLU A 70 -3.52 -6.48 -9.26
CA GLU A 70 -4.29 -7.72 -9.36
C GLU A 70 -5.40 -7.77 -8.29
N ILE A 71 -6.56 -8.33 -8.65
CA ILE A 71 -7.62 -8.68 -7.69
C ILE A 71 -8.07 -10.11 -8.01
N ASN A 72 -7.86 -11.04 -7.07
CA ASN A 72 -8.26 -12.43 -7.17
C ASN A 72 -8.96 -12.88 -5.88
N GLY A 73 -10.30 -12.91 -5.89
CA GLY A 73 -11.09 -13.21 -4.70
C GLY A 73 -10.85 -12.18 -3.59
N ASP A 74 -10.37 -12.65 -2.43
CA ASP A 74 -9.95 -11.77 -1.32
C ASP A 74 -8.50 -11.28 -1.43
N TYR A 75 -7.73 -11.74 -2.40
CA TYR A 75 -6.33 -11.36 -2.58
C TYR A 75 -6.21 -10.14 -3.49
N VAL A 76 -5.73 -9.03 -2.94
CA VAL A 76 -5.44 -7.79 -3.68
C VAL A 76 -3.94 -7.60 -3.73
N ARG A 77 -3.34 -7.67 -4.92
CA ARG A 77 -1.92 -7.39 -5.08
C ARG A 77 -1.71 -5.90 -5.30
N LEU A 78 -0.87 -5.32 -4.45
CA LEU A 78 -0.51 -3.91 -4.50
C LEU A 78 0.95 -3.74 -4.91
N SER A 79 1.24 -2.73 -5.70
CA SER A 79 2.61 -2.34 -6.03
C SER A 79 2.83 -0.88 -5.61
N VAL A 80 3.92 -0.61 -4.90
CA VAL A 80 4.22 0.75 -4.41
C VAL A 80 4.59 1.63 -5.60
N ILE A 81 4.02 2.84 -5.66
CA ILE A 81 4.45 3.88 -6.59
C ILE A 81 5.75 4.48 -6.08
N ARG A 82 6.79 4.43 -6.90
CA ARG A 82 8.14 4.90 -6.58
C ARG A 82 8.65 5.82 -7.67
N GLN A 83 9.75 6.51 -7.39
CA GLN A 83 10.49 7.27 -8.39
C GLN A 83 11.89 6.66 -8.53
N LEU A 84 12.31 6.37 -9.77
CA LEU A 84 13.69 5.91 -10.01
C LEU A 84 14.69 6.98 -9.60
N SER A 85 15.79 6.57 -8.96
CA SER A 85 16.90 7.45 -8.61
C SER A 85 17.50 8.08 -9.87
N LYS A 86 17.98 9.32 -9.74
CA LYS A 86 18.78 9.96 -10.79
C LYS A 86 20.20 9.43 -10.67
N LYS A 87 20.93 9.39 -11.78
CA LYS A 87 22.38 9.18 -11.75
C LYS A 87 22.96 10.22 -10.77
N GLU A 88 23.74 9.75 -9.79
CA GLU A 88 24.39 10.57 -8.73
C GLU A 88 23.49 11.09 -7.59
N THR A 89 22.18 10.80 -7.61
CA THR A 89 21.27 11.11 -6.47
C THR A 89 20.50 9.85 -6.08
N MET A 90 21.03 9.14 -5.07
CA MET A 90 20.32 8.01 -4.48
C MET A 90 19.10 8.52 -3.70
N VAL A 91 17.91 8.15 -4.15
CA VAL A 91 16.68 8.28 -3.37
C VAL A 91 16.46 6.93 -2.68
N GLU A 92 17.34 6.59 -1.72
CA GLU A 92 17.12 5.42 -0.89
C GLU A 92 16.28 5.82 0.32
N GLY A 93 15.14 5.14 0.46
CA GLY A 93 14.22 5.26 1.57
C GLY A 93 13.39 3.99 1.67
N ASP A 94 12.68 3.81 2.77
CA ASP A 94 11.78 2.69 3.06
C ASP A 94 10.51 2.62 2.17
N PHE A 95 10.62 3.16 0.95
CA PHE A 95 9.56 3.35 -0.04
C PHE A 95 8.43 4.28 0.39
N SER A 96 8.55 4.94 1.55
CA SER A 96 7.64 6.01 1.94
C SER A 96 8.01 7.33 1.26
N THR A 97 7.05 8.25 1.23
CA THR A 97 7.25 9.59 0.70
C THR A 97 6.95 10.67 1.74
N THR A 98 7.31 11.91 1.45
CA THR A 98 7.02 13.05 2.34
C THR A 98 5.53 13.37 2.33
N SER A 99 5.03 14.01 3.39
CA SER A 99 3.63 14.44 3.46
C SER A 99 3.26 15.35 2.27
N ASP A 100 4.12 16.29 1.92
CA ASP A 100 3.86 17.24 0.83
C ASP A 100 3.76 16.53 -0.52
N HIS A 101 4.64 15.56 -0.75
CA HIS A 101 4.62 14.79 -1.99
C HIS A 101 3.39 13.87 -2.06
N TYR A 102 3.02 13.27 -0.92
CA TYR A 102 1.83 12.44 -0.80
C TYR A 102 0.54 13.21 -1.10
N GLU A 103 0.37 14.41 -0.55
CA GLU A 103 -0.80 15.24 -0.83
C GLU A 103 -0.80 15.74 -2.29
N THR A 104 0.37 16.10 -2.84
CA THR A 104 0.51 16.44 -4.28
C THR A 104 0.07 15.28 -5.18
N LEU A 105 0.44 14.04 -4.84
CA LEU A 105 0.02 12.87 -5.58
C LEU A 105 -1.49 12.64 -5.46
N LYS A 106 -2.12 12.84 -4.30
CA LYS A 106 -3.59 12.68 -4.20
C LYS A 106 -4.35 13.55 -5.20
N GLU A 107 -3.88 14.78 -5.41
CA GLU A 107 -4.53 15.72 -6.32
C GLU A 107 -4.29 15.36 -7.79
N ASN A 108 -3.09 14.89 -8.13
CA ASN A 108 -2.62 14.84 -9.52
C ASN A 108 -2.25 13.44 -10.04
N ILE A 109 -2.38 12.37 -9.25
CA ILE A 109 -1.89 11.04 -9.63
C ILE A 109 -2.52 10.48 -10.91
N LYS A 110 -3.75 10.90 -11.25
CA LYS A 110 -4.43 10.49 -12.48
C LYS A 110 -3.81 11.11 -13.73
N GLU A 111 -3.17 12.26 -13.59
CA GLU A 111 -2.46 12.98 -14.66
C GLU A 111 -0.98 12.59 -14.71
N GLN A 112 -0.47 11.99 -13.63
CA GLN A 112 0.91 11.54 -13.53
C GLN A 112 1.13 10.30 -14.42
N LEU A 113 2.08 10.40 -15.34
CA LEU A 113 2.57 9.23 -16.06
C LEU A 113 3.37 8.33 -15.11
N ILE A 114 2.89 7.11 -14.88
CA ILE A 114 3.53 6.13 -14.01
C ILE A 114 3.76 4.86 -14.82
N THR A 115 5.03 4.51 -14.99
CA THR A 115 5.45 3.43 -15.89
C THR A 115 5.36 2.06 -15.18
N PRO A 116 4.63 1.07 -15.71
CA PRO A 116 4.76 -0.31 -15.26
C PRO A 116 6.13 -0.86 -15.66
N ILE A 117 6.93 -1.32 -14.70
CA ILE A 117 8.23 -1.96 -14.96
C ILE A 117 8.18 -3.38 -14.41
N GLN A 118 8.58 -4.36 -15.22
CA GLN A 118 8.75 -5.73 -14.71
C GLN A 118 9.84 -5.74 -13.63
N SER A 119 9.59 -6.33 -12.46
CA SER A 119 10.52 -6.29 -11.33
C SER A 119 11.95 -6.70 -11.70
N GLU A 120 12.12 -7.71 -12.56
CA GLU A 120 13.44 -8.20 -12.97
C GLU A 120 14.24 -7.20 -13.80
N ASP A 121 13.58 -6.24 -14.44
CA ASP A 121 14.25 -5.20 -15.23
C ASP A 121 14.90 -4.11 -14.37
N LEU A 122 14.45 -3.94 -13.12
CA LEU A 122 15.04 -2.95 -12.18
C LEU A 122 16.45 -3.34 -11.71
N TYR A 123 16.86 -4.58 -11.99
CA TYR A 123 18.17 -5.15 -11.66
C TYR A 123 19.07 -5.34 -12.89
N LYS A 124 18.68 -4.77 -14.04
CA LYS A 124 19.43 -4.87 -15.31
C LYS A 124 19.99 -3.52 -15.73
N GLY A 125 21.01 -3.58 -16.59
CA GLY A 125 21.72 -2.41 -17.10
C GLY A 125 22.90 -2.02 -16.22
N GLU A 126 23.57 -0.94 -16.61
CA GLU A 126 24.70 -0.41 -15.85
C GLU A 126 24.24 0.51 -14.70
N GLY A 127 24.90 0.41 -13.55
CA GLY A 127 24.69 1.26 -12.38
C GLY A 127 23.94 0.57 -11.22
N PRO A 128 23.61 1.31 -10.15
CA PRO A 128 22.89 0.77 -9.01
C PRO A 128 21.46 0.36 -9.37
N ASN A 129 20.92 -0.65 -8.66
CA ASN A 129 19.52 -1.03 -8.77
C ASN A 129 18.59 0.16 -8.52
N PHE A 130 17.40 0.15 -9.13
CA PHE A 130 16.39 1.21 -8.98
C PHE A 130 16.87 2.62 -9.41
N THR A 131 17.92 2.69 -10.22
CA THR A 131 18.42 3.93 -10.82
C THR A 131 18.06 3.95 -12.30
N LEU A 132 17.69 5.12 -12.80
CA LEU A 132 17.43 5.30 -14.23
C LEU A 132 18.71 5.04 -15.04
N ASN A 133 18.65 4.11 -15.99
CA ASN A 133 19.77 3.73 -16.85
C ASN A 133 19.32 3.56 -18.31
N ASP A 134 20.28 3.38 -19.21
CA ASP A 134 20.02 3.33 -20.66
C ASP A 134 19.13 2.14 -21.03
N TYR A 135 19.31 0.98 -20.38
CA TYR A 135 18.45 -0.20 -20.58
C TYR A 135 16.98 0.11 -20.27
N LEU A 136 16.69 0.74 -19.12
CA LEU A 136 15.34 1.12 -18.74
C LEU A 136 14.76 2.19 -19.67
N LEU A 137 15.57 3.17 -20.10
CA LEU A 137 15.14 4.25 -20.98
C LEU A 137 14.85 3.78 -22.42
N GLU A 138 15.55 2.76 -22.88
CA GLU A 138 15.33 2.13 -24.18
C GLU A 138 14.06 1.28 -24.16
N LYS A 139 13.91 0.42 -23.14
CA LYS A 139 12.77 -0.49 -23.02
C LYS A 139 11.47 0.21 -22.63
N TYR A 140 11.55 1.23 -21.78
CA TYR A 140 10.40 1.97 -21.23
C TYR A 140 10.54 3.46 -21.53
N SER A 141 10.19 3.86 -22.76
CA SER A 141 10.38 5.24 -23.23
C SER A 141 9.66 6.31 -22.41
N ASP A 142 8.58 5.95 -21.74
CA ASP A 142 7.81 6.83 -20.85
C ASP A 142 8.64 7.34 -19.66
N LEU A 143 9.70 6.62 -19.28
CA LEU A 143 10.65 7.04 -18.25
C LEU A 143 11.42 8.32 -18.61
N LYS A 144 11.48 8.68 -19.89
CA LYS A 144 12.05 9.96 -20.35
C LYS A 144 11.19 11.15 -19.93
N LYS A 145 9.88 10.95 -19.77
CA LYS A 145 8.91 11.98 -19.38
C LYS A 145 8.65 11.98 -17.88
N SER A 146 8.63 10.80 -17.27
CA SER A 146 8.34 10.64 -15.84
C SER A 146 9.09 9.47 -15.25
N ARG A 147 9.81 9.71 -14.15
CA ARG A 147 10.54 8.65 -13.43
C ARG A 147 9.65 7.84 -12.49
N TYR A 148 8.35 8.15 -12.40
CA TYR A 148 7.44 7.36 -11.57
C TYR A 148 7.23 6.00 -12.19
N TYR A 149 7.27 4.98 -11.35
CA TYR A 149 7.04 3.61 -11.74
C TYR A 149 6.32 2.84 -10.65
N TYR A 150 5.79 1.69 -11.03
CA TYR A 150 5.45 0.62 -10.10
C TYR A 150 5.98 -0.70 -10.66
N GLU A 151 6.28 -1.62 -9.76
CA GLU A 151 6.66 -2.98 -10.11
C GLU A 151 5.42 -3.72 -10.59
N ASP A 152 5.37 -4.06 -11.88
CA ASP A 152 4.31 -4.86 -12.46
C ASP A 152 4.75 -6.32 -12.60
N VAL A 153 3.75 -7.19 -12.67
CA VAL A 153 3.91 -8.63 -12.84
C VAL A 153 3.34 -8.99 -14.21
N SER A 154 4.05 -9.82 -14.97
CA SER A 154 3.62 -10.22 -16.31
C SER A 154 2.22 -10.85 -16.29
N THR A 155 1.47 -10.69 -17.38
CA THR A 155 0.13 -11.30 -17.53
C THR A 155 0.16 -12.82 -17.36
N GLU A 156 1.24 -13.46 -17.81
CA GLU A 156 1.47 -14.90 -17.63
C GLU A 156 1.60 -15.26 -16.15
N GLN A 157 2.36 -14.49 -15.37
CA GLN A 157 2.50 -14.71 -13.94
C GLN A 157 1.21 -14.44 -13.16
N LYS A 158 0.41 -13.44 -13.56
CA LYS A 158 -0.91 -13.14 -12.95
C LYS A 158 -1.92 -14.28 -13.13
N ASN A 159 -1.80 -15.06 -14.22
CA ASN A 159 -2.71 -16.16 -14.53
C ASN A 159 -2.19 -17.54 -14.10
N LYS A 160 -0.96 -17.64 -13.58
CA LYS A 160 -0.41 -18.90 -13.10
C LYS A 160 -1.12 -19.33 -11.81
N PRO A 161 -1.45 -20.62 -11.65
CA PRO A 161 -1.89 -21.12 -10.36
C PRO A 161 -0.79 -20.90 -9.32
N LEU A 162 -1.19 -20.68 -8.07
CA LEU A 162 -0.24 -20.54 -6.96
C LEU A 162 0.64 -21.78 -6.88
N SER A 163 1.95 -21.57 -6.81
CA SER A 163 2.93 -22.63 -6.63
C SER A 163 2.71 -23.34 -5.29
N ALA A 164 2.96 -24.64 -5.23
CA ALA A 164 2.98 -25.39 -3.98
C ALA A 164 4.29 -25.18 -3.19
N GLN A 165 5.29 -24.52 -3.79
CA GLN A 165 6.57 -24.27 -3.15
C GLN A 165 6.47 -23.10 -2.15
N THR A 166 6.96 -23.32 -0.93
CA THR A 166 6.88 -22.33 0.15
C THR A 166 7.60 -21.03 -0.20
N LEU A 167 8.72 -21.06 -0.91
CA LEU A 167 9.45 -19.85 -1.30
C LEU A 167 8.61 -18.96 -2.24
N ASP A 168 8.02 -19.56 -3.27
CA ASP A 168 7.16 -18.86 -4.22
C ASP A 168 5.93 -18.26 -3.54
N LEU A 169 5.34 -18.98 -2.59
CA LEU A 169 4.20 -18.48 -1.80
C LEU A 169 4.60 -17.29 -0.94
N ASN A 170 5.77 -17.33 -0.28
CA ASN A 170 6.27 -16.19 0.49
C ASN A 170 6.45 -14.95 -0.40
N THR A 171 7.07 -15.13 -1.58
CA THR A 171 7.24 -14.05 -2.54
C THR A 171 5.90 -13.51 -3.02
N TYR A 172 4.96 -14.40 -3.37
CA TYR A 172 3.61 -14.02 -3.79
C TYR A 172 2.90 -13.18 -2.73
N PHE A 173 2.88 -13.64 -1.48
CA PHE A 173 2.15 -12.99 -0.40
C PHE A 173 2.81 -11.72 0.16
N SER A 174 4.06 -11.43 -0.20
CA SER A 174 4.77 -10.21 0.23
C SER A 174 4.06 -8.89 -0.13
N MET A 175 3.20 -8.92 -1.15
CA MET A 175 2.49 -7.74 -1.68
C MET A 175 0.96 -7.94 -1.75
N ILE A 176 0.43 -8.92 -1.02
CA ILE A 176 -0.99 -9.30 -1.07
C ILE A 176 -1.71 -8.84 0.19
N TYR A 177 -2.83 -8.16 -0.01
CA TYR A 177 -3.67 -7.59 1.05
C TYR A 177 -5.09 -8.13 0.96
N SER A 178 -5.80 -8.14 2.09
CA SER A 178 -7.19 -8.59 2.14
C SER A 178 -8.13 -7.56 1.51
N LYS A 179 -8.85 -7.97 0.47
CA LYS A 179 -9.91 -7.18 -0.16
C LYS A 179 -11.01 -6.82 0.85
N LYS A 180 -11.40 -7.78 1.69
CA LYS A 180 -12.41 -7.60 2.71
C LYS A 180 -12.03 -6.49 3.68
N GLU A 181 -10.81 -6.52 4.20
CA GLU A 181 -10.34 -5.49 5.15
C GLU A 181 -10.27 -4.10 4.48
N ILE A 182 -9.85 -4.03 3.21
CA ILE A 182 -9.86 -2.79 2.43
C ILE A 182 -11.28 -2.23 2.31
N ILE A 183 -12.26 -3.05 1.95
CA ILE A 183 -13.64 -2.60 1.69
C ILE A 183 -14.41 -2.33 2.97
N GLU A 184 -14.29 -3.20 3.98
CA GLU A 184 -15.12 -3.14 5.17
C GLU A 184 -14.55 -2.23 6.25
N ASN A 185 -13.23 -2.22 6.41
CA ASN A 185 -12.55 -1.56 7.53
C ASN A 185 -11.66 -0.39 7.10
N GLY A 186 -11.36 -0.26 5.80
CA GLY A 186 -10.46 0.78 5.30
C GLY A 186 -9.04 0.55 5.76
N GLU A 187 -8.64 -0.72 5.84
CA GLU A 187 -7.31 -1.12 6.30
C GLU A 187 -6.58 -1.91 5.20
N LEU A 188 -5.30 -1.58 4.99
CA LEU A 188 -4.36 -2.43 4.28
C LEU A 188 -3.84 -3.49 5.23
N THR A 189 -4.52 -4.63 5.29
CA THR A 189 -4.11 -5.76 6.12
C THR A 189 -3.47 -6.85 5.26
N PRO A 190 -2.16 -7.14 5.42
CA PRO A 190 -1.47 -8.07 4.56
C PRO A 190 -1.83 -9.52 4.87
N TRP A 191 -1.85 -10.34 3.83
CA TRP A 191 -1.76 -11.79 3.93
C TRP A 191 -0.30 -12.19 4.09
N THR A 192 -0.01 -13.13 4.99
CA THR A 192 1.35 -13.56 5.30
C THR A 192 1.45 -15.08 5.39
N MET A 193 2.64 -15.60 5.12
CA MET A 193 2.97 -17.03 5.22
C MET A 193 3.71 -17.32 6.55
N THR A 194 3.19 -16.79 7.66
CA THR A 194 3.82 -16.87 9.00
C THR A 194 3.96 -18.29 9.53
N ASN A 195 3.22 -19.27 9.02
CA ASN A 195 3.35 -20.68 9.38
C ASN A 195 3.71 -21.55 8.17
N SER A 196 5.01 -21.67 7.91
CA SER A 196 5.59 -22.49 6.83
C SER A 196 5.26 -23.98 6.93
N LEU A 197 4.87 -24.48 8.11
CA LEU A 197 4.51 -25.89 8.31
C LEU A 197 3.14 -26.24 7.74
N THR A 198 2.24 -25.26 7.63
CA THR A 198 0.86 -25.49 7.15
C THR A 198 0.65 -25.06 5.71
N ASN A 199 1.58 -24.30 5.11
CA ASN A 199 1.44 -23.65 3.80
C ASN A 199 0.10 -22.92 3.60
N LYS A 200 -0.49 -22.42 4.69
CA LYS A 200 -1.74 -21.65 4.65
C LYS A 200 -1.47 -20.18 4.94
N PRO A 201 -1.89 -19.27 4.06
CA PRO A 201 -1.76 -17.83 4.32
C PRO A 201 -2.69 -17.41 5.46
N GLN A 202 -2.25 -16.44 6.25
CA GLN A 202 -3.00 -15.86 7.35
C GLN A 202 -2.98 -14.33 7.28
N ILE A 203 -4.07 -13.72 7.74
CA ILE A 203 -4.18 -12.26 7.81
C ILE A 203 -3.36 -11.76 9.01
N ALA A 204 -2.39 -10.88 8.76
CA ALA A 204 -1.56 -10.28 9.79
C ALA A 204 -2.14 -8.94 10.25
N TYR A 205 -3.18 -9.00 11.08
CA TYR A 205 -3.85 -7.81 11.65
C TYR A 205 -2.90 -6.85 12.38
N ASN A 206 -1.82 -7.37 12.96
CA ASN A 206 -0.80 -6.57 13.63
C ASN A 206 0.06 -5.71 12.69
N LEU A 207 -0.01 -5.98 11.38
CA LEU A 207 0.68 -5.22 10.33
C LEU A 207 -0.28 -4.30 9.55
N SER A 208 -1.53 -4.14 10.00
CA SER A 208 -2.50 -3.34 9.27
C SER A 208 -2.14 -1.86 9.24
N GLN A 209 -2.47 -1.21 8.12
CA GLN A 209 -2.28 0.24 7.93
C GLN A 209 -3.61 0.88 7.57
N ASN A 210 -3.82 2.14 8.00
CA ASN A 210 -5.05 2.84 7.64
C ASN A 210 -4.96 3.34 6.20
N ILE A 211 -6.03 3.12 5.44
CA ILE A 211 -6.24 3.73 4.15
C ILE A 211 -6.80 5.12 4.37
N ASP A 212 -6.18 6.10 3.74
CA ASP A 212 -6.65 7.47 3.73
C ASP A 212 -7.63 7.69 2.58
N LEU A 213 -7.30 7.16 1.39
CA LEU A 213 -8.05 7.38 0.16
C LEU A 213 -7.81 6.26 -0.86
N ILE A 214 -8.83 5.96 -1.66
CA ILE A 214 -8.71 5.18 -2.89
C ILE A 214 -9.15 6.06 -4.05
N LEU A 215 -8.40 6.07 -5.14
CA LEU A 215 -8.70 6.85 -6.35
C LEU A 215 -8.71 5.95 -7.59
N ASN A 216 -9.75 6.13 -8.41
CA ASN A 216 -9.95 5.43 -9.68
C ASN A 216 -9.53 6.23 -10.90
#